data_AF-A0A938QQU0-F1
#
_entry.id   AF-A0A938QQU0-F1
#
_cell.length_a   1.000
_cell.length_b   1.000
_cell.length_c   1.000
_cell.angle_alpha   90.00
_cell.angle_beta   90.00
_cell.angle_gamma   90.00
#
_symmetry.space_group_name_H-M   'P 1'
#
loop_
_entity.id
_entity.type
_entity.pdbx_description
1 polymer ?
#
loop_
_entity_poly.entity_id
_entity_poly.type
_entity_poly.pdbx_seq_one_letter_code
_entity_poly.pdbx_strand_id
1 'polypeptide(L)'
;MGATRQPAGQAAVDGQWGPDDKGRAGHEGWRVKGDKKKQSLYFPTDMLDEMQREAERQERPLSWIMQQAWKLSRDRIMTYPAVEEL
;
A
#
# COMPACT_ATOMS: atom_id res chain seq x y z
N MET A 1 24.61 41.26 11.54
CA MET A 1 25.01 39.95 10.96
C MET A 1 24.51 38.86 11.90
N GLY A 2 23.27 38.41 11.71
CA GLY A 2 22.66 37.33 12.50
C GLY A 2 22.36 36.18 11.54
N ALA A 3 22.94 35.02 11.78
CA ALA A 3 22.84 33.86 10.92
C ALA A 3 21.40 33.34 10.86
N THR A 4 20.92 33.16 9.63
CA THR A 4 19.67 32.52 9.23
C THR A 4 19.57 31.12 9.84
N ARG A 5 18.51 30.87 10.62
CA ARG A 5 18.10 29.51 11.00
C ARG A 5 17.40 28.87 9.81
N GLN A 6 18.00 27.84 9.24
CA GLN A 6 17.32 26.88 8.37
C GLN A 6 16.49 25.93 9.27
N PRO A 7 15.19 25.71 9.02
CA PRO A 7 14.51 24.57 9.59
C PRO A 7 14.90 23.30 8.83
N ALA A 8 15.35 22.30 9.59
CA ALA A 8 15.67 20.97 9.11
C ALA A 8 14.40 20.23 8.65
N GLY A 9 14.49 19.60 7.47
CA GLY A 9 13.86 18.32 7.18
C GLY A 9 12.34 18.30 7.07
N GLN A 10 11.77 18.96 6.06
CA GLN A 10 10.56 18.46 5.43
C GLN A 10 10.94 17.19 4.66
N ALA A 11 10.66 16.03 5.25
CA ALA A 11 10.72 14.76 4.55
C ALA A 11 9.59 14.77 3.51
N ALA A 12 9.97 14.94 2.24
CA ALA A 12 9.10 14.74 1.11
C ALA A 12 8.59 13.29 1.16
N VAL A 13 7.28 13.13 1.37
CA VAL A 13 6.56 11.90 1.06
C VAL A 13 6.37 11.85 -0.45
N ASP A 14 7.48 11.77 -1.17
CA ASP A 14 7.47 11.54 -2.61
C ASP A 14 6.95 10.12 -2.84
N GLY A 15 5.83 10.04 -3.54
CA GLY A 15 5.10 8.82 -3.91
C GLY A 15 5.87 7.92 -4.88
N GLN A 16 7.09 7.54 -4.52
CA GLN A 16 7.91 6.57 -5.21
C GLN A 16 7.52 5.17 -4.72
N TRP A 17 6.31 4.72 -5.09
CA TRP A 17 6.06 3.30 -5.17
C TRP A 17 7.09 2.73 -6.14
N GLY A 18 7.88 1.76 -5.68
CA GLY A 18 9.07 1.28 -6.36
C GLY A 18 8.84 0.89 -7.83
N PRO A 19 9.93 0.84 -8.63
CA PRO A 19 9.86 0.44 -10.03
C PRO A 19 9.12 -0.89 -10.11
N ASP A 20 8.36 -1.05 -11.19
CA ASP A 20 7.57 -2.25 -11.45
C ASP A 20 8.31 -3.50 -11.00
N ASP A 21 7.56 -4.39 -10.33
CA ASP A 21 7.87 -5.69 -9.71
C ASP A 21 8.61 -6.66 -10.67
N LYS A 22 9.71 -6.18 -11.26
CA LYS A 22 10.58 -6.76 -12.26
C LYS A 22 11.99 -6.74 -11.68
N GLY A 23 12.21 -7.48 -10.59
CA GLY A 23 13.54 -7.52 -10.01
C GLY A 23 13.74 -8.42 -8.81
N ARG A 24 12.69 -8.86 -8.09
CA ARG A 24 12.87 -9.86 -7.04
C ARG A 24 12.81 -11.27 -7.62
N ALA A 25 13.95 -11.71 -8.14
CA ALA A 25 14.22 -13.11 -8.40
C ALA A 25 13.96 -13.92 -7.12
N GLY A 26 12.95 -14.80 -7.12
CA GLY A 26 12.67 -15.72 -6.00
C GLY A 26 11.21 -15.95 -5.58
N HIS A 27 10.18 -15.54 -6.34
CA HIS A 27 8.76 -15.73 -5.95
C HIS A 27 7.95 -16.55 -6.96
N GLU A 28 8.42 -17.75 -7.34
CA GLU A 28 7.67 -18.69 -8.19
C GLU A 28 6.38 -19.24 -7.51
N GLY A 29 6.20 -19.02 -6.20
CA GLY A 29 5.05 -19.52 -5.44
C GLY A 29 3.82 -18.61 -5.37
N TRP A 30 3.92 -17.31 -5.73
CA TRP A 30 2.80 -16.35 -5.57
C TRP A 30 2.35 -15.76 -6.91
N ARG A 31 1.76 -16.60 -7.77
CA ARG A 31 0.97 -16.11 -8.90
C ARG A 31 -0.47 -15.83 -8.45
N VAL A 32 -0.79 -14.56 -8.30
CA VAL A 32 -2.19 -14.10 -8.39
C VAL A 32 -2.73 -14.60 -9.74
N LYS A 33 -3.81 -15.38 -9.72
CA LYS A 33 -4.49 -15.82 -10.95
C LYS A 33 -5.25 -14.61 -11.52
N GLY A 34 -4.93 -14.26 -12.76
CA GLY A 34 -5.55 -13.14 -13.50
C GLY A 34 -4.56 -12.04 -13.88
N ASP A 35 -5.04 -11.11 -14.71
CA ASP A 35 -4.25 -9.98 -15.16
C ASP A 35 -3.95 -9.02 -14.00
N LYS A 36 -2.70 -8.55 -13.94
CA LYS A 36 -2.24 -7.60 -12.91
C LYS A 36 -2.34 -6.18 -13.45
N LYS A 37 -2.94 -5.27 -12.66
CA LYS A 37 -3.01 -3.84 -12.96
C LYS A 37 -2.38 -3.02 -11.83
N LYS A 38 -1.46 -2.11 -12.15
CA LYS A 38 -0.85 -1.17 -11.19
C LYS A 38 -1.84 -0.04 -10.89
N GLN A 39 -2.09 0.23 -9.62
CA GLN A 39 -2.99 1.29 -9.16
C GLN A 39 -2.34 2.02 -7.97
N SER A 40 -2.39 3.36 -7.98
CA SER A 40 -1.96 4.19 -6.86
C SER A 40 -3.15 4.49 -5.96
N LEU A 41 -2.99 4.31 -4.65
CA LEU A 41 -4.01 4.52 -3.63
C LEU A 41 -3.42 5.36 -2.50
N TYR A 42 -4.26 6.16 -1.85
CA TYR A 42 -3.87 6.96 -0.69
C TYR A 42 -4.28 6.22 0.58
N PHE A 43 -3.34 6.11 1.52
CA PHE A 43 -3.56 5.52 2.84
C PHE A 43 -3.11 6.52 3.92
N PRO A 44 -3.77 6.52 5.09
CA PRO A 44 -3.18 7.08 6.30
C PRO A 44 -1.78 6.49 6.55
N THR A 45 -0.84 7.32 7.03
CA THR A 45 0.56 6.92 7.22
C THR A 45 0.72 5.76 8.18
N ASP A 46 0.00 5.79 9.30
CA ASP A 46 -0.03 4.74 10.32
C ASP A 46 -0.52 3.41 9.75
N MET A 47 -1.61 3.44 8.98
CA MET A 47 -2.16 2.25 8.32
C MET A 47 -1.18 1.70 7.28
N LEU A 48 -0.52 2.57 6.50
CA LEU A 48 0.47 2.13 5.52
C LEU A 48 1.65 1.44 6.19
N ASP A 49 2.17 2.02 7.27
CA ASP A 49 3.28 1.45 8.05
C ASP A 49 2.92 0.09 8.65
N GLU A 50 1.70 -0.08 9.16
CA GLU A 50 1.22 -1.36 9.69
C GLU A 50 1.18 -2.44 8.60
N MET A 51 0.59 -2.13 7.44
CA MET A 51 0.54 -3.07 6.31
C MET A 51 1.94 -3.42 5.77
N GLN A 52 2.86 -2.45 5.76
CA GLN A 52 4.24 -2.66 5.30
C GLN A 52 5.00 -3.61 6.23
N ARG A 53 4.88 -3.43 7.55
CA ARG A 53 5.46 -4.35 8.55
C ARG A 53 4.90 -5.76 8.41
N GLU A 54 3.60 -5.88 8.13
CA GLU A 54 2.97 -7.18 7.98
C GLU A 54 3.37 -7.89 6.68
N ALA A 55 3.55 -7.12 5.60
CA ALA A 55 4.12 -7.62 4.34
C ALA A 55 5.55 -8.15 4.54
N GLU A 56 6.39 -7.43 5.28
CA GLU A 56 7.74 -7.83 5.65
C GLU A 56 7.74 -9.10 6.51
N ARG A 57 6.91 -9.15 7.55
CA ARG A 57 6.78 -10.29 8.48
C ARG A 57 6.42 -11.59 7.76
N GLN A 58 5.60 -11.53 6.73
CA GLN A 58 5.14 -12.70 5.97
C GLN A 58 5.97 -12.99 4.71
N GLU A 59 6.95 -12.13 4.40
CA GLU A 59 7.72 -12.17 3.16
C GLU A 59 6.81 -12.17 1.92
N ARG A 60 5.83 -11.25 1.92
CA ARG A 60 4.84 -11.06 0.86
C ARG A 60 4.85 -9.63 0.35
N PRO A 61 4.46 -9.39 -0.92
CA PRO A 61 4.31 -8.03 -1.41
C PRO A 61 3.11 -7.34 -0.75
N LEU A 62 3.16 -6.01 -0.61
CA LEU A 62 2.07 -5.20 -0.05
C LEU A 62 0.74 -5.41 -0.79
N SER A 63 0.79 -5.59 -2.11
CA SER A 63 -0.38 -5.89 -2.94
C SER A 63 -1.08 -7.19 -2.52
N TRP A 64 -0.34 -8.15 -1.95
CA TRP A 64 -0.92 -9.37 -1.40
C TRP A 64 -1.69 -9.12 -0.11
N ILE A 65 -1.14 -8.33 0.81
CA ILE A 65 -1.80 -7.92 2.06
C ILE A 65 -3.14 -7.26 1.73
N MET A 66 -3.14 -6.30 0.79
CA MET A 66 -4.37 -5.64 0.33
C MET A 66 -5.38 -6.62 -0.28
N GLN A 67 -4.93 -7.59 -1.06
CA GLN A 67 -5.81 -8.61 -1.63
C GLN A 67 -6.44 -9.50 -0.56
N GLN A 68 -5.70 -9.87 0.50
CA GLN A 68 -6.27 -10.63 1.62
C GLN A 68 -7.26 -9.79 2.42
N ALA A 69 -6.90 -8.54 2.73
CA ALA A 69 -7.78 -7.61 3.44
C ALA A 69 -9.13 -7.44 2.70
N TRP A 70 -9.08 -7.29 1.36
CA TRP A 70 -10.28 -7.26 0.54
C TRP A 70 -11.08 -8.57 0.63
N LYS A 71 -10.44 -9.73 0.42
CA LYS A 71 -11.14 -11.03 0.45
C LYS A 71 -11.84 -11.30 1.78
N LEU A 72 -11.22 -10.90 2.89
CA LEU A 72 -11.76 -11.03 4.24
C LEU A 72 -12.90 -10.04 4.51
N SER A 73 -12.82 -8.83 3.98
CA SER A 73 -13.77 -7.74 4.29
C SER A 73 -14.92 -7.62 3.30
N ARG A 74 -14.81 -8.23 2.10
CA ARG A 74 -15.73 -8.01 0.97
C ARG A 74 -17.20 -8.19 1.35
N ASP A 75 -17.54 -9.25 2.09
CA ASP A 75 -18.93 -9.61 2.34
C ASP A 75 -19.57 -8.56 3.27
N ARG A 76 -18.80 -8.01 4.21
CA ARG A 76 -19.22 -6.91 5.08
C ARG A 76 -19.34 -5.59 4.32
N ILE A 77 -18.36 -5.26 3.49
CA ILE A 77 -18.38 -4.02 2.69
C ILE A 77 -19.59 -4.00 1.75
N MET A 78 -19.97 -5.14 1.18
CA MET A 78 -21.15 -5.27 0.31
C MET A 78 -22.49 -5.02 1.02
N THR A 79 -22.53 -5.00 2.35
CA THR A 79 -23.77 -4.67 3.10
C THR A 79 -24.00 -3.17 3.26
N TYR A 80 -22.99 -2.34 2.98
CA TYR A 80 -23.13 -0.90 3.12
C TYR A 80 -24.01 -0.35 2.00
N PRO A 81 -24.96 0.56 2.31
CA PRO A 81 -25.81 1.16 1.30
C PRO A 81 -24.96 1.96 0.31
N ALA A 82 -25.45 2.07 -0.93
CA ALA A 82 -24.85 2.96 -1.91
C ALA A 82 -24.94 4.41 -1.41
N VAL A 83 -23.89 5.19 -1.65
CA VAL A 83 -23.78 6.57 -1.14
C VAL A 83 -24.88 7.48 -1.73
N GLU A 84 -25.45 7.11 -2.88
CA GLU A 84 -26.52 7.85 -3.56
C GLU A 84 -27.93 7.72 -2.93
N GLU A 85 -28.11 7.04 -1.79
CA GLU A 85 -29.39 7.00 -1.05
C GLU A 85 -29.49 8.05 0.10
N LEU A 86 -28.73 9.15 0.02
CA LEU A 86 -28.78 10.28 0.97
C LEU A 86 -29.30 11.58 0.34
#